data_AF-A0A4R2S1N3-F1
#
_entry.id   AF-A0A4R2S1N3-F1
#
_cell.length_a   1.000
_cell.length_b   1.000
_cell.length_c   1.000
_cell.angle_alpha   90.00
_cell.angle_beta   90.00
_cell.angle_gamma   90.00
#
_symmetry.space_group_name_H-M   'P 1'
#
loop_
_entity.id
_entity.type
_entity.pdbx_description
1 polymer ?
#
loop_
_entity_poly.entity_id
_entity_poly.type
_entity_poly.pdbx_seq_one_letter_code
_entity_poly.pdbx_strand_id
1 'polypeptide(L)'
;MVDMEQKSSSQQISSQFVSRRKKHAQKIKKKPVPWFGWLGVALVALAIPVGFYAFKGGSPNQVTKSPPVPTEMEIGKSNPSRPEIELQPHSEGKDSGEQYRLGNVGKVEVSLSSKSSASFKVYRGSSKGTPLKEGKLSANNVEKIEDKKELYVTIENPDQVQLKVNGIQIDTSNTKSAQSYRFFLVD
;
A
#
# COMPACT_ATOMS: atom_id res chain seq x y z
N MET A 1 32.39 18.56 65.18
CA MET A 1 31.73 17.39 64.58
C MET A 1 30.24 17.54 64.84
N VAL A 2 29.47 17.69 63.75
CA VAL A 2 28.01 17.50 63.60
C VAL A 2 27.13 18.48 64.41
N ASP A 3 26.58 19.55 63.82
CA ASP A 3 25.36 19.66 62.99
C ASP A 3 24.03 19.26 63.65
N MET A 4 22.97 19.95 63.22
CA MET A 4 21.53 19.83 63.49
C MET A 4 20.97 20.81 64.55
N GLU A 5 20.30 21.92 64.18
CA GLU A 5 19.08 22.07 63.34
C GLU A 5 17.80 21.67 64.10
N GLN A 6 17.02 22.66 64.54
CA GLN A 6 15.57 22.68 64.28
C GLN A 6 14.97 24.06 64.57
N LYS A 7 14.68 24.77 63.47
CA LYS A 7 13.77 25.93 63.42
C LYS A 7 12.34 25.41 63.52
N SER A 8 11.55 25.98 64.41
CA SER A 8 10.09 25.78 64.43
C SER A 8 9.41 26.94 63.70
N SER A 9 8.65 26.57 62.69
CA SER A 9 7.99 27.41 61.71
C SER A 9 6.56 27.77 62.16
N SER A 10 6.26 29.07 62.24
CA SER A 10 4.89 29.57 62.30
C SER A 10 4.66 30.55 61.14
N GLN A 11 4.04 30.07 60.06
CA GLN A 11 3.44 30.95 59.06
C GLN A 11 2.05 30.43 58.69
N GLN A 12 1.05 31.03 59.35
CA GLN A 12 -0.34 30.98 58.92
C GLN A 12 -0.58 31.97 57.79
N ILE A 13 -0.95 31.42 56.64
CA ILE A 13 -2.15 31.69 55.84
C ILE A 13 -2.41 33.12 55.33
N SER A 14 -2.69 33.12 54.02
CA SER A 14 -3.54 34.02 53.21
C SER A 14 -2.86 35.19 52.52
N SER A 15 -2.80 35.12 51.20
CA SER A 15 -3.60 36.03 50.37
C SER A 15 -3.47 35.71 48.87
N GLN A 16 -4.64 35.64 48.24
CA GLN A 16 -4.92 36.12 46.89
C GLN A 16 -4.37 35.31 45.70
N PHE A 17 -5.17 34.31 45.34
CA PHE A 17 -5.44 33.97 43.95
C PHE A 17 -5.88 35.22 43.17
N VAL A 18 -5.03 35.71 42.26
CA VAL A 18 -5.46 36.56 41.14
C VAL A 18 -4.96 35.91 39.84
N SER A 19 -5.84 35.07 39.28
CA SER A 19 -5.70 34.51 37.94
C SER A 19 -5.87 35.62 36.89
N ARG A 20 -4.77 36.28 36.52
CA ARG A 20 -4.71 37.14 35.32
C ARG A 20 -4.44 36.28 34.09
N ARG A 21 -5.49 35.66 33.55
CA ARG A 21 -5.49 35.12 32.17
C ARG A 21 -5.36 36.29 31.18
N LYS A 22 -4.14 36.58 30.72
CA LYS A 22 -3.91 37.39 29.53
C LYS A 22 -4.30 36.58 28.29
N LYS A 23 -5.50 36.82 27.77
CA LYS A 23 -5.93 36.37 26.43
C LYS A 23 -5.10 37.12 25.39
N HIS A 24 -4.06 36.50 24.84
CA HIS A 24 -3.43 36.97 23.62
C HIS A 24 -4.33 36.64 22.42
N ALA A 25 -5.20 37.59 22.07
CA ALA A 25 -5.87 37.59 20.77
C ALA A 25 -4.83 37.97 19.71
N GLN A 26 -4.12 36.97 19.17
CA GLN A 26 -3.33 37.15 17.97
C GLN A 26 -4.29 37.44 16.81
N LYS A 27 -4.43 38.72 16.47
CA LYS A 27 -5.06 39.16 15.22
C LYS A 27 -4.21 38.65 14.06
N ILE A 28 -4.62 37.53 13.48
CA ILE A 28 -4.07 37.00 12.24
C ILE A 28 -4.40 38.02 11.15
N LYS A 29 -3.44 38.89 10.82
CA LYS A 29 -3.51 39.78 9.67
C LYS A 29 -3.47 38.90 8.41
N LYS A 30 -4.64 38.59 7.84
CA LYS A 30 -4.76 37.93 6.54
C LYS A 30 -4.11 38.83 5.50
N LYS A 31 -2.96 38.41 4.98
CA LYS A 31 -2.29 39.10 3.87
C LYS A 31 -3.21 39.01 2.63
N PRO A 32 -3.38 40.08 1.85
CA PRO A 32 -4.14 40.01 0.61
C PRO A 32 -3.45 39.01 -0.33
N VAL A 33 -4.21 38.01 -0.76
CA VAL A 33 -3.71 37.03 -1.73
C VAL A 33 -3.47 37.78 -3.04
N PRO A 34 -2.26 37.72 -3.62
CA PRO A 34 -1.97 38.43 -4.86
C PRO A 34 -2.83 37.86 -6.00
N TRP A 35 -3.58 38.76 -6.66
CA TRP A 35 -4.49 38.51 -7.79
C TRP A 35 -3.89 37.61 -8.88
N PHE A 36 -2.57 37.65 -9.07
CA PHE A 36 -1.87 36.89 -10.11
C PHE A 36 -1.96 35.35 -9.96
N GLY A 37 -2.37 34.83 -8.79
CA GLY A 37 -2.61 33.39 -8.62
C GLY A 37 -3.75 32.83 -9.47
N TRP A 38 -4.72 33.67 -9.87
CA TRP A 38 -5.86 33.24 -10.68
C TRP A 38 -5.50 32.97 -12.14
N LEU A 39 -4.44 33.60 -12.65
CA LEU A 39 -4.01 33.45 -14.04
C LEU A 39 -3.49 32.03 -14.32
N GLY A 40 -2.84 31.39 -13.34
CA GLY A 40 -2.41 29.99 -13.45
C GLY A 40 -3.59 29.01 -13.48
N VAL A 41 -4.63 29.25 -12.67
CA VAL A 41 -5.83 28.39 -12.62
C VAL A 41 -6.62 28.47 -13.94
N ALA A 42 -6.74 29.67 -14.52
CA ALA A 42 -7.38 29.84 -15.83
C ALA A 42 -6.64 29.11 -16.95
N LEU A 43 -5.31 29.11 -16.92
CA LEU A 43 -4.47 28.46 -17.94
C LEU A 43 -4.55 26.93 -17.87
N VAL A 44 -4.60 26.36 -16.66
CA VAL A 44 -4.81 24.91 -16.46
C VAL A 44 -6.22 24.47 -16.87
N ALA A 45 -7.24 25.28 -16.58
CA ALA A 45 -8.62 24.98 -16.98
C ALA A 45 -8.80 24.97 -18.51
N LEU A 46 -8.04 25.80 -19.24
CA LEU A 46 -8.09 25.83 -20.70
C LEU A 46 -7.36 24.64 -21.37
N ALA A 47 -6.35 24.06 -20.70
CA ALA A 47 -5.56 22.96 -21.26
C ALA A 47 -6.32 21.63 -21.31
N ILE A 48 -7.26 21.40 -20.40
CA ILE A 48 -8.04 20.16 -20.29
C ILE A 48 -8.90 19.87 -21.53
N PRO A 49 -9.71 20.82 -22.06
CA PRO A 49 -10.52 20.54 -23.26
C PRO A 49 -9.69 20.36 -24.54
N VAL A 50 -8.54 21.02 -24.66
CA VAL A 50 -7.65 20.87 -25.84
C VAL A 50 -7.00 19.47 -25.85
N GLY A 51 -6.57 18.97 -24.68
CA GLY A 51 -6.03 17.62 -24.55
C GLY A 51 -7.07 16.53 -24.87
N PHE A 52 -8.34 16.75 -24.52
CA PHE A 52 -9.41 15.79 -24.81
C PHE A 52 -9.75 15.70 -26.31
N TYR A 53 -9.60 16.79 -27.05
CA TYR A 53 -9.83 16.81 -28.50
C TYR A 53 -8.71 16.14 -29.30
N ALA A 54 -7.45 16.26 -28.85
CA ALA A 54 -6.31 15.62 -29.51
C ALA A 54 -6.29 14.08 -29.37
N PHE A 55 -6.95 13.52 -28.36
CA PHE A 55 -6.97 12.07 -28.12
C PHE A 55 -8.14 11.33 -28.78
N LYS A 56 -9.11 12.04 -29.37
CA LYS A 56 -10.33 11.46 -29.97
C LYS A 56 -10.16 11.00 -31.44
N GLY A 57 -8.93 10.96 -31.94
CA GLY A 57 -8.58 10.51 -33.30
C GLY A 57 -8.12 9.04 -33.42
N GLY A 58 -8.19 8.25 -32.35
CA GLY A 58 -7.83 6.82 -32.38
C GLY A 58 -8.97 5.94 -32.89
N SER A 59 -8.80 5.38 -34.09
CA SER A 59 -9.73 4.55 -34.86
C SER A 59 -10.50 3.48 -34.08
N PRO A 60 -11.79 3.24 -34.38
CA PRO A 60 -12.52 2.08 -33.87
C PRO A 60 -12.09 0.83 -34.67
N ASN A 61 -11.36 -0.07 -34.03
CA ASN A 61 -11.09 -1.38 -34.60
C ASN A 61 -12.40 -2.16 -34.74
N GLN A 62 -12.66 -2.59 -35.98
CA GLN A 62 -13.83 -3.34 -36.39
C GLN A 62 -13.92 -4.68 -35.66
N VAL A 63 -15.11 -4.97 -35.13
CA VAL A 63 -15.51 -6.29 -34.67
C VAL A 63 -15.87 -7.12 -35.90
N THR A 64 -14.91 -7.88 -36.42
CA THR A 64 -15.18 -8.92 -37.43
C THR A 64 -15.69 -10.16 -36.72
N LYS A 65 -17.01 -10.37 -36.77
CA LYS A 65 -17.66 -11.65 -36.43
C LYS A 65 -17.27 -12.71 -37.47
N SER A 66 -16.69 -13.82 -37.03
CA SER A 66 -16.63 -15.08 -37.79
C SER A 66 -17.03 -16.26 -36.87
N PRO A 67 -17.57 -17.36 -37.43
CA PRO A 67 -18.47 -18.29 -36.75
C PRO A 67 -17.76 -19.32 -35.84
N PRO A 68 -18.51 -20.02 -34.97
CA PRO A 68 -17.91 -20.85 -33.93
C PRO A 68 -17.33 -22.13 -34.53
N VAL A 69 -16.02 -22.28 -34.47
CA VAL A 69 -15.34 -23.57 -34.66
C VAL A 69 -15.19 -24.19 -33.28
N PRO A 70 -15.85 -25.33 -33.00
CA PRO A 70 -15.51 -26.14 -31.84
C PRO A 70 -14.27 -26.94 -32.21
N THR A 71 -13.23 -26.95 -31.36
CA THR A 71 -12.40 -28.13 -31.03
C THR A 71 -11.10 -27.71 -30.31
N GLU A 72 -10.79 -28.52 -29.31
CA GLU A 72 -9.53 -28.72 -28.59
C GLU A 72 -9.06 -27.67 -27.58
N MET A 73 -9.12 -28.10 -26.32
CA MET A 73 -8.15 -27.75 -25.28
C MET A 73 -6.74 -27.94 -25.84
N GLU A 74 -6.14 -26.89 -26.37
CA GLU A 74 -4.69 -26.82 -26.42
C GLU A 74 -4.18 -26.74 -24.98
N ILE A 75 -3.75 -27.90 -24.48
CA ILE A 75 -2.68 -27.98 -23.48
C ILE A 75 -1.46 -27.36 -24.17
N GLY A 76 -1.40 -26.03 -24.13
CA GLY A 76 -0.34 -25.23 -24.68
C GLY A 76 0.94 -25.58 -23.94
N LYS A 77 1.83 -26.27 -24.65
CA LYS A 77 3.24 -26.48 -24.30
C LYS A 77 3.81 -25.16 -23.76
N SER A 78 3.98 -25.07 -22.45
CA SER A 78 4.37 -23.81 -21.81
C SER A 78 5.75 -23.41 -22.34
N ASN A 79 5.86 -22.16 -22.80
CA ASN A 79 7.16 -21.58 -23.10
C ASN A 79 7.96 -21.58 -21.79
N PRO A 80 9.12 -22.24 -21.71
CA PRO A 80 9.87 -22.43 -20.45
C PRO A 80 10.41 -21.11 -19.85
N SER A 81 10.21 -19.98 -20.53
CA SER A 81 10.63 -18.66 -20.08
C SER A 81 9.52 -17.85 -19.40
N ARG A 82 8.25 -18.30 -19.42
CA ARG A 82 7.15 -17.56 -18.78
C ARG A 82 6.99 -17.99 -17.32
N PRO A 83 6.93 -17.06 -16.36
CA PRO A 83 6.60 -17.37 -14.98
C PRO A 83 5.27 -18.11 -14.89
N GLU A 84 5.25 -19.21 -14.14
CA GLU A 84 4.03 -19.97 -13.85
C GLU A 84 3.65 -19.74 -12.38
N ILE A 85 2.35 -19.57 -12.13
CA ILE A 85 1.82 -19.45 -10.77
C ILE A 85 0.60 -20.36 -10.62
N GLU A 86 0.63 -21.20 -9.61
CA GLU A 86 -0.48 -22.10 -9.29
C GLU A 86 -0.95 -21.83 -7.87
N LEU A 87 -2.25 -21.57 -7.71
CA LEU A 87 -2.88 -21.52 -6.39
C LEU A 87 -3.02 -22.95 -5.88
N GLN A 88 -2.36 -23.24 -4.77
CA GLN A 88 -2.48 -24.52 -4.07
C GLN A 88 -3.82 -24.55 -3.32
N PRO A 89 -4.53 -25.70 -3.36
CA PRO A 89 -5.73 -25.87 -2.56
C PRO A 89 -5.40 -25.65 -1.10
N HIS A 90 -6.29 -24.95 -0.40
CA HIS A 90 -6.14 -24.64 1.02
C HIS A 90 -6.03 -25.97 1.79
N SER A 91 -4.81 -26.38 2.15
CA SER A 91 -4.64 -27.47 3.10
C SER A 91 -5.09 -26.94 4.45
N GLU A 92 -5.83 -27.73 5.23
CA GLU A 92 -6.27 -27.44 6.60
C GLU A 92 -5.09 -27.36 7.60
N GLY A 93 -4.00 -26.72 7.20
CA GLY A 93 -2.80 -26.49 7.99
C GLY A 93 -2.91 -25.25 8.86
N LYS A 94 -1.99 -25.14 9.82
CA LYS A 94 -1.91 -24.07 10.82
C LYS A 94 -1.72 -22.65 10.25
N ASP A 95 -1.32 -22.50 8.99
CA ASP A 95 -1.11 -21.20 8.35
C ASP A 95 -2.33 -20.82 7.51
N SER A 96 -3.17 -19.95 8.07
CA SER A 96 -4.34 -19.38 7.40
C SER A 96 -3.89 -18.38 6.32
N GLY A 97 -3.60 -18.87 5.12
CA GLY A 97 -3.21 -18.02 3.99
C GLY A 97 -3.31 -18.75 2.65
N GLU A 98 -3.50 -17.98 1.59
CA GLU A 98 -3.45 -18.54 0.23
C GLU A 98 -2.01 -18.90 -0.12
N GLN A 99 -1.83 -20.09 -0.68
CA GLN A 99 -0.51 -20.62 -1.01
C GLN A 99 -0.34 -20.67 -2.51
N TYR A 100 0.71 -20.04 -3.01
CA TYR A 100 1.01 -19.94 -4.43
C TYR A 100 2.35 -20.60 -4.70
N ARG A 101 2.31 -21.57 -5.60
CA ARG A 101 3.47 -22.25 -6.15
C ARG A 101 3.98 -21.45 -7.34
N LEU A 102 5.26 -21.13 -7.36
CA LEU A 102 5.90 -20.42 -8.46
C LEU A 102 6.83 -21.37 -9.22
N GLY A 103 6.59 -21.50 -10.53
CA GLY A 103 7.39 -22.28 -11.46
C GLY A 103 8.13 -21.39 -12.46
N ASN A 104 9.19 -21.92 -13.07
CA ASN A 104 9.99 -21.26 -14.11
C ASN A 104 10.58 -19.89 -13.70
N VAL A 105 10.90 -19.70 -12.41
CA VAL A 105 11.51 -18.47 -11.89
C VAL A 105 12.61 -18.78 -10.87
N GLY A 106 13.72 -18.03 -10.92
CA GLY A 106 14.87 -18.26 -10.03
C GLY A 106 14.79 -17.57 -8.66
N LYS A 107 13.79 -16.71 -8.45
CA LYS A 107 13.53 -15.99 -7.20
C LYS A 107 12.07 -15.55 -7.16
N VAL A 108 11.55 -15.35 -5.96
CA VAL A 108 10.24 -14.76 -5.71
C VAL A 108 10.41 -13.24 -5.67
N GLU A 109 9.75 -12.50 -6.56
CA GLU A 109 9.68 -11.03 -6.53
C GLU A 109 8.23 -10.61 -6.27
N VAL A 110 7.97 -10.03 -5.11
CA VAL A 110 6.67 -9.46 -4.75
C VAL A 110 6.72 -7.95 -4.92
N SER A 111 5.76 -7.42 -5.63
CA SER A 111 5.54 -5.99 -5.82
C SER A 111 4.17 -5.62 -5.26
N LEU A 112 4.16 -4.75 -4.25
CA LEU A 112 2.97 -4.22 -3.62
C LEU A 112 2.78 -2.78 -4.06
N SER A 113 1.61 -2.44 -4.58
CA SER A 113 1.25 -1.05 -4.87
C SER A 113 -0.14 -0.76 -4.36
N SER A 114 -0.34 0.38 -3.71
CA SER A 114 -1.61 0.66 -3.04
C SER A 114 -2.33 1.86 -3.65
N LYS A 115 -3.66 1.74 -3.78
CA LYS A 115 -4.55 2.85 -4.17
C LYS A 115 -4.81 3.80 -3.00
N SER A 116 -4.77 3.27 -1.77
CA SER A 116 -4.98 4.03 -0.52
C SER A 116 -3.95 3.59 0.55
N SER A 117 -4.05 4.07 1.80
CA SER A 117 -3.08 3.65 2.82
C SER A 117 -3.36 2.22 3.28
N ALA A 118 -2.35 1.35 3.22
CA ALA A 118 -2.47 -0.04 3.66
C ALA A 118 -1.22 -0.51 4.41
N SER A 119 -1.39 -1.25 5.50
CA SER A 119 -0.26 -1.87 6.22
C SER A 119 0.10 -3.20 5.59
N PHE A 120 1.39 -3.51 5.56
CA PHE A 120 1.90 -4.79 5.07
C PHE A 120 3.05 -5.30 5.93
N LYS A 121 3.22 -6.62 5.94
CA LYS A 121 4.34 -7.33 6.57
C LYS A 121 4.83 -8.43 5.65
N VAL A 122 6.14 -8.56 5.51
CA VAL A 122 6.78 -9.58 4.68
C VAL A 122 7.82 -10.32 5.51
N TYR A 123 7.70 -11.65 5.51
CA TYR A 123 8.60 -12.57 6.20
C TYR A 123 9.21 -13.54 5.20
N ARG A 124 10.42 -14.01 5.51
CA ARG A 124 11.08 -15.10 4.79
C ARG A 124 10.60 -16.45 5.33
N GLY A 125 10.19 -17.35 4.44
CA GLY A 125 9.88 -18.76 4.77
C GLY A 125 8.50 -19.00 5.39
N SER A 126 8.14 -18.35 6.50
CA SER A 126 6.84 -18.59 7.14
C SER A 126 6.28 -17.36 7.84
N SER A 127 5.04 -17.45 8.31
CA SER A 127 4.36 -16.45 9.15
C SER A 127 5.15 -16.06 10.42
N LYS A 128 6.04 -16.94 10.89
CA LYS A 128 6.94 -16.73 12.04
C LYS A 128 8.42 -16.67 11.65
N GLY A 129 8.70 -16.53 10.36
CA GLY A 129 10.04 -16.48 9.82
C GLY A 129 10.75 -15.15 10.11
N THR A 130 11.90 -14.94 9.45
CA THR A 130 12.65 -13.70 9.58
C THR A 130 11.89 -12.54 8.92
N PRO A 131 11.59 -11.44 9.63
CA PRO A 131 10.96 -10.27 9.01
C PRO A 131 11.93 -9.65 8.00
N LEU A 132 11.45 -9.44 6.78
CA LEU A 132 12.21 -8.78 5.71
C LEU A 132 11.84 -7.31 5.62
N LYS A 133 10.53 -7.02 5.68
CA LYS A 133 10.01 -5.66 5.57
C LYS A 133 8.65 -5.57 6.26
N GLU A 134 8.42 -4.47 6.96
CA GLU A 134 7.10 -4.10 7.46
C GLU A 134 6.91 -2.60 7.31
N GLY A 135 5.67 -2.17 7.15
CA GLY A 135 5.37 -0.76 7.06
C GLY A 135 3.97 -0.46 6.55
N LYS A 136 3.78 0.80 6.17
CA LYS A 136 2.56 1.30 5.54
C LYS A 136 2.88 1.72 4.12
N LEU A 137 2.12 1.21 3.17
CA LEU A 137 2.08 1.68 1.79
C LEU A 137 1.24 2.95 1.75
N SER A 138 1.81 4.02 1.20
CA SER A 138 1.06 5.21 0.80
C SER A 138 0.46 5.02 -0.59
N ALA A 139 -0.55 5.83 -0.92
CA ALA A 139 -1.15 5.81 -2.25
C ALA A 139 -0.08 6.06 -3.34
N ASN A 140 -0.13 5.28 -4.43
CA ASN A 140 0.78 5.33 -5.58
C ASN A 140 2.25 4.94 -5.30
N ASN A 141 2.58 4.51 -4.08
CA ASN A 141 3.90 3.95 -3.80
C ASN A 141 3.93 2.46 -4.19
N VAL A 142 5.09 2.04 -4.70
CA VAL A 142 5.37 0.66 -5.05
C VAL A 142 6.52 0.15 -4.18
N GLU A 143 6.27 -0.89 -3.41
CA GLU A 143 7.29 -1.59 -2.63
C GLU A 143 7.60 -2.92 -3.31
N LYS A 144 8.89 -3.18 -3.51
CA LYS A 144 9.38 -4.43 -4.11
C LYS A 144 10.22 -5.19 -3.10
N ILE A 145 9.91 -6.46 -2.91
CA ILE A 145 10.62 -7.36 -2.01
C ILE A 145 10.93 -8.64 -2.78
N GLU A 146 12.14 -9.15 -2.62
CA GLU A 146 12.57 -10.38 -3.29
C GLU A 146 13.21 -11.36 -2.31
N ASP A 147 13.01 -12.66 -2.60
CA ASP A 147 13.68 -13.74 -1.89
C ASP A 147 14.01 -14.90 -2.84
N LYS A 148 15.05 -15.67 -2.53
CA LYS A 148 15.50 -16.78 -3.36
C LYS A 148 14.66 -18.03 -3.23
N LYS A 149 13.84 -18.16 -2.18
CA LYS A 149 13.08 -19.38 -1.91
C LYS A 149 11.61 -19.09 -1.68
N GLU A 150 11.32 -18.21 -0.73
CA GLU A 150 9.97 -18.12 -0.19
C GLU A 150 9.68 -16.79 0.51
N LEU A 151 8.50 -16.24 0.23
CA LEU A 151 7.98 -15.03 0.86
C LEU A 151 6.59 -15.28 1.45
N TYR A 152 6.41 -14.84 2.69
CA TYR A 152 5.12 -14.79 3.36
C TYR A 152 4.71 -13.33 3.52
N VAL A 153 3.61 -12.93 2.89
CA VAL A 153 3.15 -11.55 2.78
C VAL A 153 1.80 -11.44 3.48
N THR A 154 1.66 -10.50 4.41
CA THR A 154 0.38 -10.20 5.06
C THR A 154 -0.01 -8.76 4.75
N ILE A 155 -1.24 -8.57 4.28
CA ILE A 155 -1.79 -7.28 3.87
C ILE A 155 -3.07 -7.03 4.67
N GLU A 156 -3.20 -5.86 5.29
CA GLU A 156 -4.35 -5.53 6.15
C GLU A 156 -5.64 -5.26 5.37
N ASN A 157 -5.55 -4.52 4.26
CA ASN A 157 -6.69 -4.20 3.37
C ASN A 157 -6.33 -4.58 1.92
N PRO A 158 -6.42 -5.88 1.55
CA PRO A 158 -5.95 -6.36 0.24
C PRO A 158 -6.69 -5.76 -0.95
N ASP A 159 -7.98 -5.45 -0.82
CA ASP A 159 -8.82 -4.82 -1.86
C ASP A 159 -8.28 -3.47 -2.36
N GLN A 160 -7.48 -2.80 -1.52
CA GLN A 160 -6.83 -1.53 -1.84
C GLN A 160 -5.42 -1.68 -2.42
N VAL A 161 -4.85 -2.88 -2.40
CA VAL A 161 -3.48 -3.19 -2.79
C VAL A 161 -3.46 -4.04 -4.05
N GLN A 162 -2.78 -3.59 -5.10
CA GLN A 162 -2.42 -4.44 -6.22
C GLN A 162 -1.17 -5.23 -5.82
N LEU A 163 -1.37 -6.54 -5.64
CA LEU A 163 -0.32 -7.51 -5.38
C LEU A 163 0.14 -8.11 -6.71
N LYS A 164 1.43 -8.02 -7.01
CA LYS A 164 2.05 -8.68 -8.16
C LYS A 164 3.18 -9.58 -7.70
N VAL A 165 3.28 -10.77 -8.27
CA VAL A 165 4.36 -11.72 -8.01
C VAL A 165 4.98 -12.13 -9.33
N ASN A 166 6.28 -11.86 -9.48
CA ASN A 166 7.06 -12.11 -10.69
C ASN A 166 6.37 -11.55 -11.96
N GLY A 167 5.71 -10.39 -11.82
CA GLY A 167 4.97 -9.72 -12.89
C GLY A 167 3.52 -10.17 -13.07
N ILE A 168 3.08 -11.25 -12.41
CA ILE A 168 1.70 -11.75 -12.46
C ILE A 168 0.88 -11.06 -11.37
N GLN A 169 -0.27 -10.51 -11.74
CA GLN A 169 -1.17 -9.86 -10.79
C GLN A 169 -2.04 -10.89 -10.08
N ILE A 170 -2.07 -10.83 -8.75
CA ILE A 170 -2.98 -11.60 -7.90
C ILE A 170 -4.24 -10.77 -7.70
N ASP A 171 -5.41 -11.37 -7.88
CA ASP A 171 -6.67 -10.69 -7.61
C ASP A 171 -6.95 -10.65 -6.11
N THR A 172 -6.89 -9.45 -5.55
CA THR A 172 -7.17 -9.15 -4.14
C THR A 172 -8.48 -8.38 -3.96
N SER A 173 -9.20 -8.11 -5.05
CA SER A 173 -10.35 -7.19 -5.06
C SER A 173 -11.53 -7.66 -4.20
N ASN A 174 -11.65 -8.96 -3.97
CA ASN A 174 -12.74 -9.56 -3.18
C ASN A 174 -12.42 -9.68 -1.69
N THR A 175 -11.21 -9.30 -1.25
CA THR A 175 -10.74 -9.54 0.12
C THR A 175 -10.58 -8.22 0.88
N LYS A 176 -11.53 -7.95 1.78
CA LYS A 176 -11.60 -6.69 2.54
C LYS A 176 -10.88 -6.72 3.89
N SER A 177 -10.60 -7.90 4.41
CA SER A 177 -9.95 -8.10 5.70
C SER A 177 -8.51 -8.54 5.52
N ALA A 178 -7.73 -8.48 6.60
CA ALA A 178 -6.35 -8.89 6.57
C ALA A 178 -6.19 -10.31 6.02
N GLN A 179 -5.34 -10.47 5.01
CA GLN A 179 -5.09 -11.73 4.33
C GLN A 179 -3.60 -11.98 4.22
N SER A 180 -3.22 -13.24 4.41
CA SER A 180 -1.86 -13.71 4.20
C SER A 180 -1.75 -14.50 2.90
N TYR A 181 -0.62 -14.30 2.22
CA TYR A 181 -0.26 -14.91 0.96
C TYR A 181 1.13 -15.51 1.12
N ARG A 182 1.30 -16.77 0.73
CA ARG A 182 2.56 -17.50 0.79
C ARG A 182 3.00 -17.82 -0.63
N PHE A 183 4.20 -17.42 -1.00
CA PHE A 183 4.77 -17.63 -2.31
C PHE A 183 6.06 -18.44 -2.17
N PHE A 184 6.12 -19.61 -2.77
CA PHE A 184 7.30 -20.47 -2.73
C PHE A 184 7.65 -21.01 -4.10
N LEU A 185 8.94 -21.13 -4.37
CA LEU A 185 9.45 -21.76 -5.59
C LEU A 185 9.23 -23.25 -5.54
N VAL A 186 9.02 -23.85 -6.70
CA VAL A 186 9.21 -25.29 -6.85
C VAL A 186 10.24 -25.59 -7.90
N ASP A 187 11.16 -26.44 -7.50
CA ASP A 187 12.26 -26.98 -8.29
C ASP A 187 11.74 -27.80 -9.50
#